data_AF-A0A8S9W2N3-F1
#
_entry.id   AF-A0A8S9W2N3-F1
#
_cell.length_a   1.000
_cell.length_b   1.000
_cell.length_c   1.000
_cell.angle_alpha   90.00
_cell.angle_beta   90.00
_cell.angle_gamma   90.00
#
_symmetry.space_group_name_H-M   'P 1'
#
loop_
_entity.id
_entity.type
_entity.pdbx_description
1 polymer ?
#
loop_
_entity_poly.entity_id
_entity_poly.type
_entity_poly.pdbx_seq_one_letter_code
_entity_poly.pdbx_strand_id
1 'polypeptide(L)'
;MPCGLSDDELFILNVLYRGRNLASNRGYHCKKLENLYIKKYSLKFDKAIQNLLNKGYITQIRKQDIKYYISDSKAMNFALGSHGYSVTKGKIRPL
;
A
#
# COMPACT_ATOMS: atom_id res chain seq x y z
N MET A 1 -2.19 -15.24 12.30
CA MET A 1 -2.59 -13.86 11.93
C MET A 1 -3.03 -13.85 10.47
N PRO A 2 -4.23 -13.35 10.13
CA PRO A 2 -4.92 -13.71 8.89
C PRO A 2 -4.37 -13.08 7.60
N CYS A 3 -3.40 -12.15 7.65
CA CYS A 3 -2.88 -11.51 6.44
C CYS A 3 -1.34 -11.55 6.27
N GLY A 4 -0.59 -12.14 7.21
CA GLY A 4 0.85 -12.38 7.05
C GLY A 4 1.70 -11.15 6.69
N LEU A 5 1.20 -9.94 6.92
CA LEU A 5 1.87 -8.67 6.64
C LEU A 5 2.53 -8.14 7.92
N SER A 6 3.71 -7.55 7.76
CA SER A 6 4.41 -6.85 8.84
C SER A 6 3.90 -5.41 9.00
N ASP A 7 4.14 -4.79 10.15
CA ASP A 7 3.66 -3.42 10.44
C ASP A 7 4.21 -2.36 9.48
N ASP A 8 5.41 -2.60 8.95
CA ASP A 8 6.07 -1.75 7.95
C ASP A 8 5.42 -1.89 6.56
N GLU A 9 5.01 -3.11 6.18
CA GLU A 9 4.24 -3.37 4.96
C GLU A 9 2.85 -2.71 5.04
N LEU A 10 2.19 -2.78 6.20
CA LEU A 10 0.91 -2.12 6.46
C LEU A 10 1.02 -0.60 6.42
N PHE A 11 2.14 -0.04 6.89
CA PHE A 11 2.39 1.39 6.78
C PHE A 11 2.46 1.84 5.32
N ILE A 12 3.15 1.09 4.46
CA ILE A 12 3.20 1.38 3.02
C ILE A 12 1.80 1.34 2.42
N LEU A 13 1.01 0.31 2.71
CA LEU A 13 -0.37 0.20 2.23
C LEU A 13 -1.24 1.35 2.70
N ASN A 14 -1.10 1.78 3.95
CA ASN A 14 -1.83 2.92 4.50
C ASN A 14 -1.43 4.24 3.82
N VAL A 15 -0.15 4.47 3.54
CA VAL A 15 0.29 5.67 2.79
C VAL A 15 -0.32 5.67 1.39
N LEU A 16 -0.30 4.53 0.70
CA LEU A 16 -0.90 4.40 -0.63
C LEU A 16 -2.43 4.61 -0.58
N TYR A 17 -3.09 4.10 0.45
CA TYR A 17 -4.52 4.28 0.69
C TYR A 17 -4.92 5.74 0.88
N ARG A 18 -4.22 6.44 1.79
CA ARG A 18 -4.49 7.84 2.11
C ARG A 18 -4.28 8.73 0.89
N GLY A 19 -3.31 8.38 0.03
CA GLY A 19 -3.10 9.03 -1.26
C GLY A 19 -4.12 8.66 -2.34
N ARG A 20 -5.10 7.78 -2.07
CA ARG A 20 -6.07 7.24 -3.03
C ARG A 20 -5.39 6.67 -4.30
N ASN A 21 -4.23 6.05 -4.12
CA ASN A 21 -3.42 5.45 -5.18
C ASN A 21 -3.96 4.05 -5.52
N LEU A 22 -5.22 3.98 -5.95
CA LEU A 22 -5.96 2.74 -6.21
C LEU A 22 -6.03 2.39 -7.71
N ALA A 23 -5.30 3.12 -8.56
CA ALA A 23 -5.35 2.97 -10.00
C ALA A 23 -3.99 3.24 -10.62
N SER A 24 -3.73 2.65 -11.79
CA SER A 24 -2.49 2.82 -12.57
C SER A 24 -2.19 4.27 -12.96
N ASN A 25 -3.22 5.12 -13.06
CA ASN A 25 -3.04 6.55 -13.35
C ASN A 25 -2.74 7.39 -12.09
N ARG A 26 -2.79 6.80 -10.90
CA ARG A 26 -2.55 7.45 -9.60
C ARG A 26 -1.43 6.73 -8.84
N GLY A 27 -0.30 6.53 -9.51
CA GLY A 27 0.89 5.95 -8.89
C GLY A 27 1.59 6.93 -7.94
N TYR A 28 2.03 6.43 -6.80
CA TYR A 28 2.83 7.17 -5.83
C TYR A 28 4.33 7.00 -6.11
N HIS A 29 5.09 8.10 -6.10
CA HIS A 29 6.52 8.06 -6.42
C HIS A 29 7.34 7.27 -5.37
N CYS A 30 8.19 6.36 -5.85
CA CYS A 30 9.06 5.52 -5.01
C CYS A 30 9.90 6.33 -4.03
N LYS A 31 10.64 7.35 -4.51
CA LYS A 31 11.50 8.21 -3.68
C LYS A 31 10.74 8.91 -2.53
N LYS A 32 9.50 9.33 -2.79
CA LYS A 32 8.66 9.97 -1.73
C LYS A 32 8.21 8.94 -0.70
N LEU A 33 7.88 7.73 -1.15
CA LEU A 33 7.45 6.63 -0.28
C LEU A 33 8.59 6.17 0.62
N GLU A 34 9.78 6.01 0.06
CA GLU A 34 11.00 5.63 0.75
C GLU A 34 11.39 6.66 1.82
N ASN A 35 11.36 7.95 1.49
CA ASN A 35 11.62 9.03 2.46
C ASN A 35 10.64 9.02 3.64
N LEU A 36 9.38 8.63 3.42
CA LEU A 36 8.39 8.48 4.50
C LEU A 36 8.64 7.22 5.32
N TYR A 37 9.09 6.15 4.66
CA TYR A 37 9.38 4.87 5.30
C TYR A 37 10.59 4.97 6.23
N ILE A 38 11.72 5.53 5.75
CA ILE A 38 12.98 5.67 6.52
C ILE A 38 12.77 6.52 7.77
N LYS A 39 11.87 7.52 7.73
CA LYS A 39 11.53 8.34 8.89
C LYS A 39 10.88 7.55 10.03
N LYS A 40 10.26 6.41 9.74
CA LYS A 40 9.48 5.64 10.70
C LYS A 40 10.07 4.26 10.99
N TYR A 41 10.77 3.65 10.03
CA TYR A 41 11.37 2.33 10.15
C TYR A 41 12.81 2.35 9.62
N SER A 42 13.75 1.79 10.38
CA SER A 42 15.15 1.58 9.93
C SER A 42 15.35 0.31 9.08
N LEU A 43 14.26 -0.28 8.58
CA LEU A 43 14.28 -1.52 7.81
C LEU A 43 14.60 -1.25 6.32
N LYS A 44 14.91 -2.31 5.56
CA LYS A 44 15.15 -2.21 4.11
C LYS A 44 13.82 -2.04 3.38
N PHE A 45 13.54 -0.84 2.90
CA PHE A 45 12.36 -0.50 2.12
C PHE A 45 12.14 -1.42 0.90
N ASP A 46 13.21 -1.77 0.19
CA ASP A 46 13.14 -2.67 -0.97
C ASP A 46 12.55 -4.05 -0.63
N LYS A 47 12.89 -4.58 0.55
CA LYS A 47 12.39 -5.89 0.99
C LYS A 47 10.88 -5.84 1.25
N ALA A 48 10.40 -4.77 1.88
CA ALA A 48 8.98 -4.58 2.16
C ALA A 48 8.17 -4.40 0.86
N ILE A 49 8.69 -3.61 -0.10
CA ILE A 49 8.07 -3.44 -1.42
C ILE A 49 8.04 -4.74 -2.21
N GLN A 50 9.14 -5.50 -2.25
CA GLN A 50 9.18 -6.78 -2.94
C GLN A 50 8.19 -7.78 -2.36
N ASN A 51 8.08 -7.86 -1.03
CA ASN A 51 7.07 -8.71 -0.40
C ASN A 51 5.64 -8.28 -0.78
N LEU A 52 5.35 -6.99 -0.77
CA LEU A 52 4.04 -6.45 -1.14
C LEU A 52 3.69 -6.70 -2.63
N LEU A 53 4.69 -6.62 -3.52
CA LEU A 53 4.56 -6.97 -4.94
C LEU A 53 4.30 -8.48 -5.10
N ASN A 54 5.08 -9.32 -4.41
CA ASN A 54 4.95 -10.78 -4.48
C ASN A 54 3.60 -11.27 -3.95
N LYS A 55 3.07 -10.63 -2.90
CA LYS A 55 1.75 -10.90 -2.34
C LYS A 55 0.60 -10.30 -3.18
N GLY A 56 0.89 -9.48 -4.19
CA GLY A 56 -0.11 -8.91 -5.11
C GLY A 56 -0.91 -7.72 -4.57
N TYR A 57 -0.53 -7.15 -3.42
CA TYR A 57 -1.22 -5.98 -2.85
C TYR A 57 -0.95 -4.70 -3.65
N ILE A 58 0.29 -4.55 -4.13
CA ILE A 58 0.72 -3.37 -4.88
C ILE A 58 1.23 -3.79 -6.26
N THR A 59 1.24 -2.84 -7.19
CA THR A 59 1.83 -2.98 -8.51
C THR A 59 2.69 -1.76 -8.82
N GLN A 60 3.76 -1.98 -9.57
CA GLN A 60 4.67 -0.93 -10.02
C GLN A 60 4.29 -0.43 -11.42
N ILE A 61 4.44 0.88 -11.63
CA ILE A 61 4.34 1.53 -12.94
C ILE A 61 5.76 1.92 -13.33
N ARG A 62 6.27 1.27 -14.38
CA ARG A 62 7.58 1.57 -14.98
C ARG A 62 7.35 2.47 -16.19
N LYS A 63 7.21 3.78 -15.96
CA LYS A 63 7.26 4.79 -17.02
C LYS A 63 8.60 5.51 -16.94
N GLN A 64 8.60 6.78 -16.53
CA GLN A 64 9.81 7.59 -16.38
C GLN A 64 10.36 7.55 -14.95
N ASP A 65 9.45 7.53 -13.96
CA ASP A 65 9.76 7.29 -12.55
C ASP A 65 9.04 6.03 -12.08
N ILE A 66 9.68 5.27 -11.20
CA ILE A 66 9.05 4.13 -10.52
C ILE A 66 7.95 4.67 -9.60
N LYS A 67 6.72 4.24 -9.85
CA LYS A 67 5.55 4.55 -9.02
C LYS A 67 4.86 3.28 -8.56
N TYR A 68 4.23 3.32 -7.38
CA TYR A 68 3.46 2.21 -6.84
C TYR A 68 1.99 2.59 -6.68
N TYR A 69 1.10 1.65 -6.97
CA TYR A 69 -0.33 1.78 -6.70
C TYR A 69 -0.85 0.46 -6.14
N ILE A 70 -2.00 0.51 -5.47
CA ILE A 70 -2.69 -0.66 -4.95
C ILE A 70 -3.45 -1.31 -6.10
N SER A 71 -3.11 -2.56 -6.40
CA SER A 71 -3.81 -3.39 -7.39
C SER A 71 -5.08 -3.98 -6.82
N ASP A 72 -4.99 -4.57 -5.62
CA ASP A 72 -6.11 -5.22 -4.96
C ASP A 72 -6.60 -4.42 -3.77
N SER A 73 -7.61 -3.58 -4.03
CA SER A 73 -8.28 -2.79 -2.99
C SER A 73 -9.07 -3.65 -1.99
N LYS A 74 -9.54 -4.85 -2.37
CA LYS A 74 -10.29 -5.73 -1.46
C LYS A 74 -9.34 -6.39 -0.48
N ALA A 75 -8.25 -6.98 -0.97
CA ALA A 75 -7.23 -7.61 -0.14
C ALA A 75 -6.59 -6.60 0.81
N MET A 76 -6.31 -5.39 0.30
CA MET A 76 -5.77 -4.31 1.10
C MET A 76 -6.74 -3.82 2.20
N ASN A 77 -8.04 -3.68 1.90
CA ASN A 77 -9.05 -3.32 2.92
C ASN A 77 -9.16 -4.39 4.01
N PHE A 78 -9.08 -5.67 3.63
CA PHE A 78 -9.07 -6.77 4.57
C PHE A 78 -7.82 -6.76 5.47
N ALA A 79 -6.64 -6.53 4.88
CA ALA A 79 -5.38 -6.42 5.61
C ALA A 79 -5.39 -5.24 6.60
N LEU A 80 -5.74 -4.03 6.13
CA LEU A 80 -5.80 -2.85 6.98
C LEU A 80 -6.88 -2.98 8.07
N GLY A 81 -8.05 -3.53 7.73
CA GLY A 81 -9.12 -3.77 8.68
C GLY A 81 -8.76 -4.80 9.75
N SER A 82 -8.03 -5.86 9.38
CA SER A 82 -7.57 -6.89 10.33
C SER A 82 -6.55 -6.34 11.34
N HIS A 83 -5.81 -5.29 10.99
CA HIS A 83 -4.83 -4.64 11.85
C HIS A 83 -5.34 -3.36 12.52
N GLY A 84 -6.65 -3.10 12.50
CA GLY A 84 -7.26 -1.97 13.22
C GLY A 84 -7.06 -0.60 12.57
N TYR A 85 -6.58 -0.54 11.32
CA TYR A 85 -6.56 0.71 10.57
C TYR A 85 -7.98 1.12 10.18
N SER A 86 -8.32 2.40 10.36
CA SER A 86 -9.59 2.96 9.93
C SER A 86 -9.61 3.12 8.41
N VAL A 87 -9.82 2.01 7.71
CA VAL A 87 -10.19 2.00 6.29
C VAL A 87 -11.64 2.41 6.20
N THR A 88 -11.93 3.48 5.43
CA THR A 88 -13.30 3.86 5.13
C THR A 88 -13.91 2.70 4.35
N LYS A 89 -14.69 1.85 5.04
CA LYS A 89 -15.67 0.97 4.37
C LYS A 89 -16.55 1.92 3.59
N GLY A 90 -16.30 2.04 2.28
CA GLY A 90 -17.04 2.95 1.43
C GLY A 90 -18.52 2.75 1.71
N LYS A 91 -19.25 3.83 2.00
CA LYS A 91 -20.70 3.76 2.08
C LYS A 91 -21.17 3.22 0.73
N ILE A 92 -21.60 1.97 0.70
CA ILE A 92 -22.35 1.42 -0.42
C ILE A 92 -23.60 2.28 -0.46
N ARG A 93 -23.68 3.22 -1.42
CA ARG A 93 -24.93 3.91 -1.68
C ARG A 93 -25.85 2.86 -2.32
N PRO A 94 -27.00 2.53 -1.73
CA PRO A 94 -28.01 1.77 -2.46
C PRO A 94 -28.39 2.58 -3.69
N LEU A 95 -28.46 1.90 -4.84
CA LEU A 95 -28.94 2.43 -6.11
C LEU A 95 -30.42 2.82 -6.01
#